data_AF-A0A1Y5IGE0-F1
#
_entry.id   AF-A0A1Y5IGE0-F1
#
_cell.length_a   1.000
_cell.length_b   1.000
_cell.length_c   1.000
_cell.angle_alpha   90.00
_cell.angle_beta   90.00
_cell.angle_gamma   90.00
#
_symmetry.space_group_name_H-M   'P 1'
#
loop_
_entity.id
_entity.type
_entity.pdbx_description
1 polymer ?
#
loop_
_entity_poly.entity_id
_entity_poly.type
_entity_poly.pdbx_seq_one_letter_code
_entity_poly.pdbx_strand_id
1 'polypeptide(L)'
;MTCAEFPETVFERRFGTTIGEFESIAIANAASDDATRAALETCDVVIVAHESGRKAMKGAEMVRAWAKGAKRVVCLSRVGVNRRTRRPFDGQNKPAKAAVSVGGMSLPIGEPLDGGVGALDAFAKAEETLRAGRATLGYELSIVRSGQLRGNGPLLLADYSARLVDNLMDVKYQDIFINLGDTSEGYTKRLNLAQFIAHVSTTRADDAPEDVAVLSVVTETGMFGEKTLTEPTDRERRKGYDMAKGKIPPPVSTDVIDRLLDEAIAAGP
;
A
#
# COMPACT_ATOMS: atom_id res chain seq x y z
N MET A 1 0.61 -10.64 -16.34
CA MET A 1 -0.73 -10.19 -16.68
C MET A 1 -0.63 -8.75 -17.11
N THR A 2 -0.82 -8.47 -18.40
CA THR A 2 -0.90 -7.09 -18.91
C THR A 2 -2.36 -6.62 -18.78
N CYS A 3 -2.62 -5.31 -18.80
CA CYS A 3 -3.99 -4.78 -18.72
C CYS A 3 -4.91 -5.37 -19.82
N ALA A 4 -4.34 -5.73 -20.97
CA ALA A 4 -5.02 -6.37 -22.10
C ALA A 4 -5.65 -7.74 -21.78
N GLU A 5 -5.28 -8.40 -20.68
CA GLU A 5 -5.86 -9.69 -20.26
C GLU A 5 -7.08 -9.53 -19.34
N PHE A 6 -7.41 -8.31 -18.90
CA PHE A 6 -8.60 -8.01 -18.11
C PHE A 6 -9.78 -7.69 -19.04
N PRO A 7 -10.95 -8.35 -18.89
CA PRO A 7 -12.17 -7.87 -19.53
C PRO A 7 -12.45 -6.44 -19.10
N GLU A 8 -12.67 -5.53 -20.06
CA GLU A 8 -12.82 -4.08 -19.80
C GLU A 8 -13.92 -3.78 -18.77
N THR A 9 -15.07 -4.43 -18.89
CA THR A 9 -16.17 -4.33 -17.91
C THR A 9 -15.78 -4.76 -16.48
N VAL A 10 -14.83 -5.68 -16.32
CA VAL A 10 -14.30 -6.10 -15.01
C VAL A 10 -13.27 -5.10 -14.52
N PHE A 11 -12.45 -4.56 -15.42
CA PHE A 11 -11.45 -3.54 -15.11
C PHE A 11 -12.10 -2.26 -14.60
N GLU A 12 -13.07 -1.71 -15.34
CA GLU A 12 -13.80 -0.50 -14.98
C GLU A 12 -14.50 -0.63 -13.63
N ARG A 13 -15.22 -1.74 -13.40
CA ARG A 13 -15.86 -2.01 -12.10
C ARG A 13 -14.88 -2.11 -10.95
N ARG A 14 -13.63 -2.52 -11.22
CA ARG A 14 -12.61 -2.75 -10.20
C ARG A 14 -11.81 -1.49 -9.90
N PHE A 15 -11.47 -0.70 -10.90
CA PHE A 15 -10.56 0.44 -10.74
C PHE A 15 -11.26 1.79 -10.90
N GLY A 16 -12.55 1.80 -11.27
CA GLY A 16 -13.32 3.03 -11.48
C GLY A 16 -12.82 3.85 -12.67
N THR A 17 -12.09 3.24 -13.60
CA THR A 17 -11.47 3.88 -14.77
C THR A 17 -11.34 2.87 -15.90
N THR A 18 -11.25 3.36 -17.14
CA THR A 18 -11.06 2.53 -18.33
C THR A 18 -9.62 2.01 -18.44
N ILE A 19 -9.40 0.97 -19.24
CA ILE A 19 -8.04 0.47 -19.52
C ILE A 19 -7.20 1.56 -20.20
N GLY A 20 -7.79 2.31 -21.16
CA GLY A 20 -7.07 3.36 -21.88
C GLY A 20 -6.64 4.52 -20.97
N GLU A 21 -7.49 4.94 -20.04
CA GLU A 21 -7.11 5.93 -19.02
C GLU A 21 -6.02 5.41 -18.09
N PHE A 22 -6.11 4.14 -17.68
CA PHE A 22 -5.07 3.53 -16.85
C PHE A 22 -3.72 3.43 -17.58
N GLU A 23 -3.72 3.13 -18.88
CA GLU A 23 -2.52 3.10 -19.71
C GLU A 23 -1.95 4.50 -19.98
N SER A 24 -2.75 5.56 -19.82
CA SER A 24 -2.29 6.96 -19.91
C SER A 24 -1.51 7.43 -18.68
N ILE A 25 -1.49 6.63 -17.59
CA ILE A 25 -0.74 6.95 -16.37
C ILE A 25 0.76 7.02 -16.70
N ALA A 26 1.34 8.20 -16.52
CA ALA A 26 2.77 8.39 -16.65
C ALA A 26 3.51 7.66 -15.52
N ILE A 27 4.16 6.54 -15.84
CA ILE A 27 5.01 5.83 -14.88
C ILE A 27 6.37 6.53 -14.83
N ALA A 28 6.54 7.39 -13.82
CA ALA A 28 7.83 8.00 -13.54
C ALA A 28 8.78 6.98 -12.90
N ASN A 29 9.84 6.61 -13.62
CA ASN A 29 10.94 5.84 -13.04
C ASN A 29 11.89 6.80 -12.31
N ALA A 30 11.95 6.71 -10.97
CA ALA A 30 12.82 7.50 -10.11
C ALA A 30 14.34 7.35 -10.38
N ALA A 31 14.74 6.53 -11.36
CA ALA A 31 16.09 6.46 -11.92
C ALA A 31 16.39 7.56 -12.96
N SER A 32 15.37 8.26 -13.48
CA SER A 32 15.51 9.42 -14.36
C SER A 32 14.80 10.62 -13.74
N ASP A 33 15.59 11.54 -13.19
CA ASP A 33 15.09 12.75 -12.54
C ASP A 33 14.36 13.65 -13.56
N ASP A 34 14.86 13.76 -14.80
CA ASP A 34 14.23 14.59 -15.85
C ASP A 34 12.85 14.08 -16.28
N ALA A 35 12.70 12.77 -16.54
CA ALA A 35 11.41 12.20 -16.91
C ALA A 35 10.41 12.26 -15.75
N THR A 36 10.90 12.02 -14.52
CA THR A 36 10.08 12.12 -13.31
C THR A 36 9.62 13.55 -13.08
N ARG A 37 10.50 14.53 -13.27
CA ARG A 37 10.18 15.95 -13.17
C ARG A 37 9.14 16.37 -14.19
N ALA A 38 9.32 16.02 -15.46
CA ALA A 38 8.38 16.37 -16.53
C ALA A 38 6.97 15.82 -16.27
N ALA A 39 6.88 14.58 -15.76
CA ALA A 39 5.61 14.01 -15.33
C ALA A 39 5.01 14.77 -14.15
N LEU A 40 5.78 14.98 -13.07
CA LEU A 40 5.28 15.64 -11.86
C LEU A 40 4.86 17.11 -12.08
N GLU A 41 5.52 17.83 -13.00
CA GLU A 41 5.16 19.21 -13.33
C GLU A 41 3.82 19.32 -14.09
N THR A 42 3.30 18.22 -14.66
CA THR A 42 2.11 18.22 -15.53
C THR A 42 0.92 17.43 -14.98
N CYS A 43 1.11 16.56 -14.00
CA CYS A 43 0.03 15.74 -13.44
C CYS A 43 -0.82 16.48 -12.40
N ASP A 44 -2.14 16.36 -12.50
CA ASP A 44 -3.10 16.81 -11.47
C ASP A 44 -3.13 15.89 -10.23
N VAL A 45 -2.88 14.60 -10.43
CA VAL A 45 -2.92 13.57 -9.38
C VAL A 45 -1.61 12.82 -9.37
N VAL A 46 -1.00 12.68 -8.19
CA VAL A 46 0.28 12.01 -8.00
C VAL A 46 0.13 10.88 -6.98
N ILE A 47 0.54 9.67 -7.35
CA ILE A 47 0.52 8.51 -6.47
C ILE A 47 1.96 8.08 -6.15
N VAL A 48 2.36 8.21 -4.88
CA VAL A 48 3.65 7.71 -4.38
C VAL A 48 3.47 6.29 -3.87
N ALA A 49 3.64 5.29 -4.75
CA ALA A 49 3.38 3.88 -4.46
C ALA A 49 4.66 3.01 -4.37
N HIS A 50 5.62 3.42 -3.56
CA HIS A 50 6.86 2.66 -3.40
C HIS A 50 6.76 1.56 -2.33
N GLU A 51 7.27 0.36 -2.66
CA GLU A 51 7.30 -0.76 -1.73
C GLU A 51 8.34 -0.59 -0.61
N SER A 52 9.39 0.20 -0.85
CA SER A 52 10.50 0.47 0.08
C SER A 52 10.37 1.86 0.68
N GLY A 53 10.52 1.97 2.01
CA GLY A 53 10.48 3.26 2.71
C GLY A 53 11.52 4.26 2.19
N ARG A 54 12.73 3.82 1.84
CA ARG A 54 13.76 4.71 1.25
C ARG A 54 13.34 5.26 -0.11
N LYS A 55 12.74 4.41 -0.96
CA LYS A 55 12.22 4.85 -2.26
C LYS A 55 11.03 5.79 -2.07
N ALA A 56 10.16 5.52 -1.11
CA ALA A 56 9.05 6.40 -0.74
C ALA A 56 9.56 7.78 -0.28
N MET A 57 10.62 7.82 0.53
CA MET A 57 11.27 9.06 0.96
C MET A 57 11.82 9.86 -0.23
N LYS A 58 12.58 9.22 -1.12
CA LYS A 58 13.08 9.86 -2.36
C LYS A 58 11.93 10.38 -3.24
N GLY A 59 10.89 9.57 -3.42
CA GLY A 59 9.70 9.96 -4.19
C GLY A 59 8.99 11.17 -3.58
N ALA A 60 8.82 11.20 -2.26
CA ALA A 60 8.22 12.33 -1.56
C ALA A 60 9.02 13.63 -1.72
N GLU A 61 10.36 13.55 -1.70
CA GLU A 61 11.24 14.70 -1.98
C GLU A 61 11.04 15.23 -3.40
N MET A 62 10.94 14.35 -4.39
CA MET A 62 10.67 14.71 -5.79
C MET A 62 9.29 15.37 -5.95
N VAL A 63 8.25 14.82 -5.31
CA VAL A 63 6.90 15.42 -5.30
C VAL A 63 6.95 16.81 -4.71
N ARG A 64 7.58 16.99 -3.54
CA ARG A 64 7.73 18.30 -2.90
C ARG A 64 8.50 19.30 -3.77
N ALA A 65 9.44 18.84 -4.60
CA ALA A 65 10.22 19.71 -5.47
C ALA A 65 9.47 20.12 -6.74
N TRP A 66 8.72 19.20 -7.35
CA TRP A 66 8.28 19.34 -8.74
C TRP A 66 6.76 19.30 -8.96
N ALA A 67 5.96 18.78 -8.02
CA ALA A 67 4.51 18.63 -8.18
C ALA A 67 3.72 19.92 -7.94
N LYS A 68 4.10 21.02 -8.59
CA LYS A 68 3.55 22.36 -8.35
C LYS A 68 2.11 22.54 -8.86
N GLY A 69 1.70 21.75 -9.84
CA GLY A 69 0.35 21.75 -10.40
C GLY A 69 -0.56 20.66 -9.83
N ALA A 70 -0.05 19.81 -8.95
CA ALA A 70 -0.84 18.71 -8.40
C ALA A 70 -1.96 19.25 -7.51
N LYS A 71 -3.17 18.74 -7.73
CA LYS A 71 -4.33 18.96 -6.88
C LYS A 71 -4.41 17.92 -5.77
N ARG A 72 -3.97 16.69 -6.06
CA ARG A 72 -4.04 15.56 -5.14
C ARG A 72 -2.72 14.78 -5.12
N VAL A 73 -2.30 14.42 -3.92
CA VAL A 73 -1.22 13.45 -3.70
C VAL A 73 -1.74 12.31 -2.83
N VAL A 74 -1.54 11.07 -3.28
CA VAL A 74 -1.82 9.86 -2.50
C VAL A 74 -0.52 9.13 -2.23
N CYS A 75 -0.23 8.86 -0.96
CA CYS A 75 0.98 8.18 -0.53
C CYS A 75 0.67 6.79 0.01
N LEU A 76 1.25 5.76 -0.59
CA LEU A 76 1.28 4.43 0.02
C LEU A 76 2.33 4.41 1.14
N SER A 77 1.87 4.22 2.36
CA SER A 77 2.70 4.05 3.55
C SER A 77 2.41 2.68 4.20
N ARG A 78 2.81 2.49 5.46
CA ARG A 78 2.70 1.22 6.19
C ARG A 78 2.06 1.40 7.55
N VAL A 79 1.17 0.48 7.88
CA VAL A 79 0.68 0.30 9.25
C VAL A 79 1.88 0.01 10.14
N GLY A 80 1.98 0.73 11.25
CA GLY A 80 3.10 0.66 12.17
C GLY A 80 3.96 1.92 12.16
N VAL A 81 3.84 2.80 11.15
CA VAL A 81 4.56 4.09 11.14
C VAL A 81 4.27 4.92 12.38
N ASN A 82 3.01 5.04 12.81
CA ASN A 82 2.67 5.78 14.03
C ASN A 82 3.04 5.03 15.32
N ARG A 83 3.36 3.73 15.23
CA ARG A 83 3.74 2.86 16.34
C ARG A 83 5.19 2.38 16.26
N ARG A 84 6.01 2.96 15.38
CA ARG A 84 7.35 2.46 15.01
C ARG A 84 8.38 2.39 16.14
N THR A 85 8.09 3.04 17.27
CA THR A 85 8.89 3.01 18.49
C THR A 85 8.35 2.05 19.56
N ARG A 86 7.27 1.32 19.26
CA ARG A 86 6.61 0.36 20.15
C ARG A 86 6.81 -1.06 19.63
N ARG A 87 6.86 -2.03 20.54
CA ARG A 87 6.91 -3.45 20.17
C ARG A 87 5.61 -3.87 19.45
N PRO A 88 5.68 -4.72 18.41
CA PRO A 88 6.90 -5.31 17.80
C PRO A 88 7.55 -4.44 16.71
N PHE A 89 6.97 -3.29 16.37
CA PHE A 89 7.40 -2.43 15.26
C PHE A 89 8.79 -1.82 15.44
N ASP A 90 9.22 -1.54 16.68
CA ASP A 90 10.58 -1.10 16.98
C ASP A 90 11.66 -2.09 16.53
N GLY A 91 11.41 -3.39 16.68
CA GLY A 91 12.27 -4.45 16.19
C GLY A 91 12.27 -4.55 14.66
N GLN A 92 11.10 -4.41 14.04
CA GLN A 92 10.93 -4.46 12.59
C GLN A 92 11.50 -3.23 11.88
N ASN A 93 11.52 -2.09 12.56
CA ASN A 93 12.04 -0.83 12.05
C ASN A 93 13.56 -0.71 12.19
N LYS A 94 14.26 -1.75 12.65
CA LYS A 94 15.72 -1.73 12.64
C LYS A 94 16.24 -1.66 11.19
N PRO A 95 17.36 -0.94 10.95
CA PRO A 95 17.96 -0.90 9.63
C PRO A 95 18.30 -2.29 9.08
N ALA A 96 18.23 -2.42 7.76
CA ALA A 96 18.65 -3.63 7.07
C ALA A 96 20.13 -3.95 7.39
N LYS A 97 20.40 -5.24 7.55
CA LYS A 97 21.73 -5.77 7.85
C LYS A 97 22.42 -6.29 6.59
N ALA A 98 23.75 -6.21 6.59
CA ALA A 98 24.56 -6.80 5.54
C ALA A 98 24.30 -8.31 5.45
N ALA A 99 24.24 -8.81 4.21
CA ALA A 99 24.11 -10.24 3.96
C ALA A 99 25.46 -10.93 4.21
N VAL A 100 25.45 -12.00 4.99
CA VAL A 100 26.60 -12.83 5.31
C VAL A 100 26.34 -14.24 4.78
N SER A 101 27.30 -14.79 4.05
CA SER A 101 27.22 -16.17 3.54
C SER A 101 27.57 -17.14 4.66
N VAL A 102 26.61 -18.00 5.04
CA VAL A 102 26.79 -19.07 6.03
C VAL A 102 26.35 -20.38 5.40
N GLY A 103 27.29 -21.31 5.21
CA GLY A 103 27.00 -22.63 4.63
C GLY A 103 26.36 -22.57 3.22
N GLY A 104 26.71 -21.56 2.42
CA GLY A 104 26.14 -21.37 1.07
C GLY A 104 24.77 -20.65 1.04
N MET A 105 24.22 -20.28 2.21
CA MET A 105 23.01 -19.45 2.31
C MET A 105 23.39 -18.00 2.64
N SER A 106 22.78 -17.05 1.94
CA SER A 106 22.95 -15.61 2.20
C SER A 106 21.93 -15.15 3.24
N LEU A 107 22.40 -14.76 4.42
CA LEU A 107 21.55 -14.38 5.56
C LEU A 107 21.79 -12.92 5.97
N PRO A 108 20.74 -12.11 6.21
CA PRO A 108 20.88 -10.71 6.63
C PRO A 108 21.19 -10.59 8.12
N ILE A 109 22.31 -11.17 8.55
CA ILE A 109 22.73 -11.24 9.96
C ILE A 109 23.99 -10.43 10.28
N GLY A 110 24.59 -9.78 9.29
CA GLY A 110 25.77 -8.94 9.46
C GLY A 110 25.48 -7.63 10.19
N GLU A 111 26.45 -6.73 10.14
CA GLU A 111 26.31 -5.38 10.68
C GLU A 111 25.20 -4.59 9.95
N PRO A 112 24.55 -3.63 10.61
CA PRO A 112 23.66 -2.69 9.92
C PRO A 112 24.38 -2.04 8.73
N LEU A 113 23.68 -1.92 7.60
CA LEU A 113 24.21 -1.19 6.45
C LEU A 113 24.46 0.27 6.85
N ASP A 114 25.61 0.82 6.47
CA ASP A 114 25.97 2.21 6.77
C ASP A 114 24.96 3.19 6.17
N GLY A 115 24.63 4.26 6.90
CA GLY A 115 23.50 5.14 6.57
C GLY A 115 22.14 4.41 6.61
N GLY A 116 22.06 3.31 7.35
CA GLY A 116 20.89 2.47 7.61
C GLY A 116 19.72 3.23 8.21
N VAL A 117 18.63 3.44 7.47
CA VAL A 117 17.35 3.95 8.00
C VAL A 117 16.36 2.80 8.10
N GLY A 118 15.63 2.74 9.21
CA GLY A 118 14.51 1.85 9.40
C GLY A 118 13.44 2.01 8.32
N ALA A 119 12.79 0.91 7.94
CA ALA A 119 11.77 0.98 6.89
C ALA A 119 10.61 1.92 7.28
N LEU A 120 10.10 1.82 8.51
CA LEU A 120 9.01 2.66 9.01
C LEU A 120 9.46 4.09 9.28
N ASP A 121 10.72 4.32 9.69
CA ASP A 121 11.27 5.68 9.79
C ASP A 121 11.37 6.37 8.43
N ALA A 122 11.77 5.63 7.39
CA ALA A 122 11.83 6.18 6.04
C ALA A 122 10.43 6.49 5.50
N PHE A 123 9.43 5.65 5.76
CA PHE A 123 8.02 5.98 5.46
C PHE A 123 7.53 7.18 6.27
N ALA A 124 7.84 7.26 7.57
CA ALA A 124 7.50 8.42 8.40
C ALA A 124 8.08 9.72 7.83
N LYS A 125 9.32 9.67 7.33
CA LYS A 125 9.98 10.82 6.69
C LYS A 125 9.31 11.20 5.38
N ALA A 126 8.89 10.21 4.58
CA ALA A 126 8.10 10.45 3.38
C ALA A 126 6.77 11.15 3.72
N GLU A 127 6.03 10.67 4.72
CA GLU A 127 4.78 11.29 5.17
C GLU A 127 4.99 12.75 5.64
N GLU A 128 6.01 13.01 6.45
CA GLU A 128 6.37 14.36 6.91
C GLU A 128 6.70 15.28 5.72
N THR A 129 7.45 14.78 4.75
CA THR A 129 7.87 15.54 3.57
C THR A 129 6.67 15.92 2.70
N LEU A 130 5.70 15.01 2.54
CA LEU A 130 4.46 15.29 1.81
C LEU A 130 3.55 16.23 2.59
N ARG A 131 3.45 16.13 3.92
CA ARG A 131 2.71 17.13 4.72
C ARG A 131 3.31 18.54 4.56
N ALA A 132 4.64 18.64 4.60
CA ALA A 132 5.33 19.90 4.32
C ALA A 132 5.08 20.38 2.89
N GLY A 133 5.09 19.46 1.92
CA GLY A 133 4.74 19.73 0.53
C GLY A 133 3.32 20.29 0.38
N ARG A 134 2.31 19.66 0.99
CA ARG A 134 0.92 20.13 1.05
C ARG A 134 0.83 21.57 1.54
N ALA A 135 1.49 21.89 2.65
CA ALA A 135 1.50 23.24 3.21
C ALA A 135 2.11 24.29 2.26
N THR A 136 3.05 23.90 1.40
CA THR A 136 3.74 24.81 0.46
C THR A 136 3.18 24.83 -0.95
N LEU A 137 2.61 23.74 -1.43
CA LEU A 137 2.15 23.54 -2.81
C LEU A 137 0.62 23.48 -2.94
N GLY A 138 -0.11 23.32 -1.83
CA GLY A 138 -1.56 23.44 -1.78
C GLY A 138 -2.36 22.23 -2.27
N TYR A 139 -1.73 21.07 -2.50
CA TYR A 139 -2.45 19.84 -2.84
C TYR A 139 -3.17 19.23 -1.63
N GLU A 140 -4.25 18.51 -1.88
CA GLU A 140 -4.82 17.59 -0.89
C GLU A 140 -3.97 16.33 -0.75
N LEU A 141 -3.85 15.81 0.47
CA LEU A 141 -2.99 14.67 0.79
C LEU A 141 -3.81 13.55 1.45
N SER A 142 -3.67 12.34 0.91
CA SER A 142 -4.10 11.11 1.60
C SER A 142 -2.92 10.15 1.76
N ILE A 143 -2.68 9.72 2.98
CA ILE A 143 -1.72 8.71 3.36
C ILE A 143 -2.49 7.43 3.60
N VAL A 144 -2.29 6.48 2.69
CA VAL A 144 -2.91 5.16 2.71
C VAL A 144 -1.90 4.17 3.27
N ARG A 145 -2.13 3.67 4.48
CA ARG A 145 -1.27 2.71 5.16
C ARG A 145 -1.76 1.29 4.92
N SER A 146 -0.93 0.51 4.26
CA SER A 146 -1.20 -0.93 4.13
C SER A 146 -0.67 -1.68 5.34
N GLY A 147 -1.32 -2.78 5.71
CA GLY A 147 -0.67 -3.86 6.43
C GLY A 147 0.45 -4.51 5.62
N GLN A 148 0.89 -5.69 6.05
CA GLN A 148 1.84 -6.49 5.28
C GLN A 148 1.22 -6.87 3.92
N LEU A 149 1.96 -6.64 2.84
CA LEU A 149 1.43 -6.85 1.49
C LEU A 149 1.49 -8.34 1.11
N ARG A 150 0.35 -8.89 0.67
CA ARG A 150 0.24 -10.27 0.17
C ARG A 150 -0.07 -10.32 -1.34
N GLY A 151 0.52 -11.31 -2.02
CA GLY A 151 0.28 -11.64 -3.43
C GLY A 151 1.49 -12.31 -4.11
N ASN A 152 1.29 -12.82 -5.34
CA ASN A 152 2.33 -13.52 -6.12
C ASN A 152 3.49 -12.57 -6.51
N GLY A 153 4.69 -12.78 -5.95
CA GLY A 153 5.92 -12.06 -6.33
C GLY A 153 7.16 -12.60 -5.60
N PRO A 154 8.38 -12.41 -6.15
CA PRO A 154 9.61 -12.86 -5.51
C PRO A 154 9.90 -12.08 -4.23
N LEU A 155 10.29 -12.83 -3.19
CA LEU A 155 10.56 -12.39 -1.83
C LEU A 155 11.77 -11.44 -1.76
N LEU A 156 11.59 -10.24 -1.20
CA LEU A 156 12.69 -9.48 -0.62
C LEU A 156 12.52 -9.54 0.90
N LEU A 157 13.60 -9.94 1.57
CA LEU A 157 13.75 -10.34 2.99
C LEU A 157 13.29 -9.33 4.07
N ALA A 158 12.59 -8.25 3.70
CA ALA A 158 11.90 -7.37 4.64
C ALA A 158 10.43 -7.79 4.90
N ASP A 159 9.85 -8.61 4.03
CA ASP A 159 8.48 -9.14 4.17
C ASP A 159 8.53 -10.56 4.76
N TYR A 160 8.47 -10.67 6.09
CA TYR A 160 8.28 -11.95 6.77
C TYR A 160 6.84 -12.43 6.58
N SER A 161 6.51 -13.00 5.41
CA SER A 161 5.60 -14.15 5.27
C SER A 161 5.23 -14.46 3.81
N ALA A 162 5.93 -15.41 3.17
CA ALA A 162 5.29 -16.24 2.15
C ALA A 162 5.85 -17.67 2.20
N ARG A 163 4.96 -18.63 2.47
CA ARG A 163 5.10 -20.02 2.04
C ARG A 163 3.76 -20.40 1.42
N LEU A 164 3.78 -20.87 0.17
CA LEU A 164 2.97 -21.91 -0.51
C LEU A 164 1.54 -22.26 -0.03
N VAL A 165 0.90 -21.41 0.78
CA VAL A 165 -0.43 -21.51 1.38
C VAL A 165 -1.21 -20.19 1.13
N ASP A 166 -0.70 -19.31 0.26
CA ASP A 166 -1.30 -17.98 0.00
C ASP A 166 -2.65 -18.04 -0.74
N ASN A 167 -2.94 -19.10 -1.50
CA ASN A 167 -4.25 -19.24 -2.16
C ASN A 167 -5.42 -19.36 -1.18
N LEU A 168 -5.21 -19.88 0.03
CA LEU A 168 -6.33 -20.10 0.96
C LEU A 168 -6.75 -18.78 1.63
N MET A 169 -5.80 -17.96 2.09
CA MET A 169 -6.08 -16.62 2.61
C MET A 169 -6.58 -15.70 1.50
N ASP A 170 -5.99 -15.82 0.31
CA ASP A 170 -6.44 -15.08 -0.86
C ASP A 170 -7.89 -15.41 -1.18
N VAL A 171 -8.30 -16.66 -1.31
CA VAL A 171 -9.73 -16.94 -1.55
C VAL A 171 -10.59 -16.58 -0.33
N LYS A 172 -10.08 -16.74 0.89
CA LYS A 172 -10.88 -16.62 2.13
C LYS A 172 -11.17 -15.20 2.60
N TYR A 173 -10.31 -14.22 2.33
CA TYR A 173 -10.43 -12.86 2.89
C TYR A 173 -10.44 -11.79 1.80
N GLN A 174 -11.53 -11.68 1.05
CA GLN A 174 -11.64 -10.78 -0.11
C GLN A 174 -12.10 -9.36 0.22
N ASP A 175 -12.64 -9.16 1.40
CA ASP A 175 -13.18 -7.88 1.82
C ASP A 175 -12.05 -6.93 2.28
N ILE A 176 -12.42 -5.69 2.57
CA ILE A 176 -11.53 -4.68 3.12
C ILE A 176 -12.06 -4.17 4.46
N PHE A 177 -11.14 -3.73 5.29
CA PHE A 177 -11.34 -3.05 6.56
C PHE A 177 -10.59 -1.73 6.50
N ILE A 178 -11.27 -0.65 6.87
CA ILE A 178 -10.73 0.70 6.82
C ILE A 178 -10.77 1.26 8.24
N ASN A 179 -9.64 1.79 8.69
CA ASN A 179 -9.53 2.49 9.98
C ASN A 179 -8.83 3.83 9.77
N LEU A 180 -9.12 4.82 10.61
CA LEU A 180 -8.29 6.02 10.69
C LEU A 180 -7.01 5.71 11.49
N GLY A 181 -5.85 6.08 10.95
CA GLY A 181 -4.56 5.85 11.60
C GLY A 181 -4.19 4.38 11.79
N ASP A 182 -3.20 4.12 12.68
CA ASP A 182 -2.61 2.80 12.91
C ASP A 182 -3.23 2.08 14.12
N THR A 183 -4.56 2.03 14.19
CA THR A 183 -5.27 1.40 15.32
C THR A 183 -5.26 -0.13 15.27
N SER A 184 -5.08 -0.70 14.08
CA SER A 184 -5.07 -2.15 13.83
C SER A 184 -3.77 -2.61 13.16
N GLU A 185 -3.51 -3.91 13.15
CA GLU A 185 -2.43 -4.54 12.37
C GLU A 185 -2.96 -5.69 11.52
N GLY A 186 -2.16 -6.16 10.57
CA GLY A 186 -2.49 -7.31 9.75
C GLY A 186 -2.00 -7.21 8.31
N TYR A 187 -2.77 -7.77 7.39
CA TYR A 187 -2.39 -7.97 5.99
C TYR A 187 -3.29 -7.19 5.04
N THR A 188 -2.72 -6.76 3.92
CA THR A 188 -3.47 -6.12 2.84
C THR A 188 -3.17 -6.80 1.51
N LYS A 189 -4.23 -7.12 0.77
CA LYS A 189 -4.09 -7.62 -0.60
C LYS A 189 -3.71 -6.50 -1.56
N ARG A 190 -2.69 -6.74 -2.38
CA ARG A 190 -2.23 -5.76 -3.39
C ARG A 190 -3.35 -5.30 -4.32
N LEU A 191 -4.23 -6.20 -4.75
CA LEU A 191 -5.35 -5.86 -5.63
C LEU A 191 -6.41 -4.97 -4.96
N ASN A 192 -6.74 -5.25 -3.69
CA ASN A 192 -7.71 -4.44 -2.95
C ASN A 192 -7.12 -3.06 -2.59
N LEU A 193 -5.85 -3.03 -2.25
CA LEU A 193 -5.11 -1.80 -2.01
C LEU A 193 -5.04 -0.92 -3.26
N ALA A 194 -4.74 -1.51 -4.42
CA ALA A 194 -4.71 -0.79 -5.70
C ALA A 194 -6.08 -0.21 -6.04
N GLN A 195 -7.16 -0.99 -5.87
CA GLN A 195 -8.53 -0.51 -6.04
C GLN A 195 -8.85 0.66 -5.10
N PHE A 196 -8.51 0.55 -3.81
CA PHE A 196 -8.75 1.62 -2.85
C PHE A 196 -7.98 2.90 -3.19
N ILE A 197 -6.69 2.77 -3.53
CA ILE A 197 -5.85 3.91 -3.92
C ILE A 197 -6.41 4.57 -5.18
N ALA A 198 -6.80 3.80 -6.19
CA ALA A 198 -7.43 4.33 -7.40
C ALA A 198 -8.71 5.12 -7.04
N HIS A 199 -9.60 4.53 -6.25
CA HIS A 199 -10.85 5.14 -5.82
C HIS A 199 -10.66 6.46 -5.05
N VAL A 200 -9.71 6.50 -4.11
CA VAL A 200 -9.38 7.71 -3.35
C VAL A 200 -8.71 8.78 -4.21
N SER A 201 -7.94 8.35 -5.22
CA SER A 201 -7.25 9.25 -6.14
C SER A 201 -8.21 9.91 -7.14
N THR A 202 -9.35 9.28 -7.44
CA THR A 202 -10.29 9.76 -8.47
C THR A 202 -11.65 10.20 -7.92
N THR A 203 -12.35 9.33 -7.20
CA THR A 203 -13.78 9.49 -6.88
C THR A 203 -14.01 10.15 -5.52
N ARG A 204 -13.12 9.92 -4.55
CA ARG A 204 -13.12 10.59 -3.23
C ARG A 204 -12.10 11.74 -3.17
N ALA A 205 -11.90 12.42 -4.30
CA ALA A 205 -10.86 13.43 -4.56
C ALA A 205 -10.84 14.60 -3.55
N ASP A 206 -11.99 14.92 -2.95
CA ASP A 206 -12.17 16.14 -2.16
C ASP A 206 -12.37 15.88 -0.65
N ASP A 207 -12.63 14.63 -0.26
CA ASP A 207 -13.10 14.29 1.09
C ASP A 207 -12.47 13.03 1.68
N ALA A 208 -11.50 12.41 0.98
CA ALA A 208 -10.74 11.31 1.54
C ALA A 208 -9.85 11.80 2.70
N PRO A 209 -9.90 11.13 3.87
CA PRO A 209 -9.12 11.55 5.03
C PRO A 209 -7.61 11.45 4.77
N GLU A 210 -6.85 12.23 5.55
CA GLU A 210 -5.40 12.28 5.41
C GLU A 210 -4.73 10.97 5.85
N ASP A 211 -5.27 10.26 6.84
CA ASP A 211 -4.59 9.11 7.44
C ASP A 211 -5.51 7.89 7.57
N VAL A 212 -5.31 6.91 6.69
CA VAL A 212 -6.16 5.72 6.58
C VAL A 212 -5.35 4.45 6.55
N ALA A 213 -5.65 3.50 7.43
CA ALA A 213 -5.20 2.12 7.31
C ALA A 213 -6.20 1.29 6.50
N VAL A 214 -5.70 0.53 5.53
CA VAL A 214 -6.49 -0.37 4.67
C VAL A 214 -5.98 -1.79 4.83
N LEU A 215 -6.83 -2.67 5.36
CA LEU A 215 -6.51 -4.06 5.67
C LEU A 215 -7.48 -5.00 4.96
N SER A 216 -7.02 -6.19 4.58
CA SER A 216 -7.89 -7.29 4.13
C SER A 216 -8.07 -8.32 5.24
N VAL A 217 -7.11 -8.39 6.16
CA VAL A 217 -7.14 -9.26 7.34
C VAL A 217 -6.58 -8.46 8.50
N VAL A 218 -7.39 -8.27 9.53
CA VAL A 218 -7.00 -7.69 10.82
C VAL A 218 -6.48 -8.81 11.71
N THR A 219 -5.35 -8.58 12.35
CA THR A 219 -4.71 -9.51 13.26
C THR A 219 -4.36 -8.85 14.60
N GLU A 220 -4.13 -9.71 15.58
CA GLU A 220 -3.63 -9.35 16.90
C GLU A 220 -2.43 -10.25 17.22
N THR A 221 -1.26 -9.63 17.41
CA THR A 221 -0.04 -10.34 17.81
C THR A 221 0.03 -10.48 19.32
N GLY A 222 -0.13 -11.70 19.81
CA GLY A 222 0.02 -12.04 21.23
C GLY A 222 1.31 -12.80 21.54
N MET A 223 1.47 -13.21 22.80
CA MET A 223 2.62 -13.99 23.26
C MET A 223 2.75 -15.36 22.55
N PHE A 224 1.63 -15.92 22.09
CA PHE A 224 1.55 -17.25 21.46
C PHE A 224 1.50 -17.19 19.92
N GLY A 225 1.80 -16.02 19.34
CA GLY A 225 1.77 -15.78 17.90
C GLY A 225 0.62 -14.88 17.46
N GLU A 226 0.39 -14.85 16.16
CA GLU A 226 -0.61 -14.00 15.53
C GLU A 226 -1.98 -14.68 15.52
N LYS A 227 -3.02 -13.95 15.93
CA LYS A 227 -4.42 -14.35 15.85
C LYS A 227 -5.14 -13.51 14.80
N THR A 228 -5.82 -14.16 13.85
CA THR A 228 -6.73 -13.47 12.93
C THR A 228 -8.02 -13.07 13.64
N LEU A 229 -8.40 -11.79 13.52
CA LEU A 229 -9.66 -11.25 14.05
C LEU A 229 -10.73 -11.11 12.97
N THR A 230 -10.31 -10.91 11.71
CA THR A 230 -11.22 -10.81 10.57
C THR A 230 -11.97 -12.12 10.32
N GLU A 231 -13.28 -12.01 10.12
CA GLU A 231 -14.09 -13.15 9.70
C GLU A 231 -13.84 -13.53 8.23
N PRO A 232 -13.93 -14.82 7.88
CA PRO A 232 -13.82 -15.27 6.49
C PRO A 232 -14.94 -14.68 5.63
N THR A 233 -14.63 -14.27 4.40
CA THR A 233 -15.65 -13.99 3.38
C THR A 233 -16.55 -15.22 3.20
N ASP A 234 -17.85 -15.00 2.93
CA ASP A 234 -18.84 -16.06 2.72
C ASP A 234 -18.34 -17.13 1.73
N ARG A 235 -18.59 -18.42 2.04
CA ARG A 235 -18.22 -19.55 1.18
C ARG A 235 -18.79 -19.46 -0.23
N GLU A 236 -20.04 -19.03 -0.38
CA GLU A 236 -20.66 -18.91 -1.70
C GLU A 236 -19.98 -17.84 -2.54
N ARG A 237 -19.64 -16.70 -1.91
CA ARG A 237 -18.86 -15.64 -2.53
C ARG A 237 -17.46 -16.08 -2.91
N ARG A 238 -16.95 -17.22 -2.42
CA ARG A 238 -15.61 -17.77 -2.72
C ARG A 238 -15.61 -18.86 -3.78
N LYS A 239 -16.77 -19.40 -4.15
CA LYS A 239 -16.86 -20.51 -5.11
C LYS A 239 -16.40 -20.04 -6.49
N GLY A 240 -15.48 -20.80 -7.09
CA GLY A 240 -15.03 -20.58 -8.47
C GLY A 240 -13.77 -19.74 -8.62
N TYR A 241 -13.18 -19.23 -7.52
CA TYR A 241 -11.90 -18.53 -7.58
C TYR A 241 -10.72 -19.48 -7.52
N ASP A 242 -9.80 -19.26 -8.44
CA ASP A 242 -8.55 -19.99 -8.53
C ASP A 242 -7.56 -19.08 -9.27
N MET A 243 -6.76 -18.35 -8.48
CA MET A 243 -5.76 -17.43 -9.02
C MET A 243 -4.71 -18.18 -9.87
N ALA A 244 -4.43 -19.46 -9.54
CA ALA A 244 -3.52 -20.29 -10.34
C ALA A 244 -4.13 -20.68 -11.71
N LYS A 245 -5.45 -20.59 -11.85
CA LYS A 245 -6.17 -20.77 -13.12
C LYS A 245 -6.66 -19.45 -13.73
N GLY A 246 -6.13 -18.31 -13.29
CA GLY A 246 -6.49 -16.99 -13.81
C GLY A 246 -7.92 -16.52 -13.44
N LYS A 247 -8.60 -17.20 -12.51
CA LYS A 247 -9.94 -16.83 -12.05
C LYS A 247 -9.83 -15.92 -10.84
N ILE A 248 -9.86 -14.61 -11.10
CA ILE A 248 -9.72 -13.55 -10.10
C ILE A 248 -11.07 -13.36 -9.38
N PRO A 249 -11.07 -13.12 -8.06
CA PRO A 249 -12.27 -12.69 -7.34
C PRO A 249 -12.89 -11.43 -7.97
N PRO A 250 -14.21 -11.17 -7.80
CA PRO A 250 -14.81 -9.90 -8.16
C PRO A 250 -14.22 -8.77 -7.30
N PRO A 251 -14.23 -7.53 -7.78
CA PRO A 251 -13.82 -6.38 -6.98
C PRO A 251 -14.72 -6.19 -5.76
N VAL A 252 -14.20 -5.52 -4.74
CA VAL A 252 -15.05 -4.96 -3.69
C VAL A 252 -15.87 -3.84 -4.32
N SER A 253 -17.18 -3.75 -4.07
CA SER A 253 -17.98 -2.65 -4.63
C SER A 253 -17.49 -1.31 -4.09
N THR A 254 -17.38 -0.29 -4.94
CA THR A 254 -17.01 1.08 -4.52
C THR A 254 -17.97 1.62 -3.46
N ASP A 255 -19.27 1.30 -3.54
CA ASP A 255 -20.24 1.68 -2.51
C ASP A 255 -19.90 1.09 -1.14
N VAL A 256 -19.29 -0.10 -1.10
CA VAL A 256 -18.82 -0.71 0.15
C VAL A 256 -17.58 0.02 0.65
N ILE A 257 -16.69 0.44 -0.26
CA ILE A 257 -15.51 1.25 0.09
C ILE A 257 -15.96 2.59 0.71
N ASP A 258 -16.88 3.29 0.04
CA ASP A 258 -17.40 4.58 0.48
C ASP A 258 -18.07 4.47 1.84
N ARG A 259 -18.98 3.49 2.00
CA ARG A 259 -19.65 3.25 3.28
C ARG A 259 -18.64 3.00 4.41
N LEU A 260 -17.65 2.13 4.19
CA LEU A 260 -16.64 1.82 5.21
C LEU A 260 -15.75 3.03 5.53
N LEU A 261 -15.46 3.86 4.52
CA LEU A 261 -14.70 5.09 4.72
C LEU A 261 -15.51 6.11 5.53
N ASP A 262 -16.78 6.29 5.21
CA ASP A 262 -17.69 7.18 5.94
C ASP A 262 -17.92 6.70 7.39
N GLU A 263 -18.05 5.40 7.60
CA GLU A 263 -18.10 4.78 8.94
C GLU A 263 -16.82 5.09 9.73
N ALA A 264 -15.64 4.96 9.11
CA ALA A 264 -14.37 5.27 9.76
C ALA A 264 -14.23 6.77 10.07
N ILE A 265 -14.66 7.66 9.17
CA ILE A 265 -14.69 9.11 9.38
C ILE A 265 -15.62 9.45 10.56
N ALA A 266 -16.81 8.86 10.59
CA ALA A 266 -17.80 9.12 11.64
C ALA A 266 -17.36 8.60 13.01
N ALA A 267 -16.60 7.50 13.06
CA ALA A 267 -16.06 6.95 14.30
C ALA A 267 -14.95 7.83 14.90
N GLY A 268 -14.24 8.60 14.07
CA GLY A 268 -13.09 9.39 14.49
C GLY A 268 -11.82 8.55 14.74
N PRO A 269 -10.68 9.22 15.02
CA PRO A 269 -9.42 8.56 15.38
C PRO A 269 -9.41 7.94 16.79
#